data_AF-A0A382L6B2-F1
#
_entry.id   AF-A0A382L6B2-F1
#
_cell.length_a   1.000
_cell.length_b   1.000
_cell.length_c   1.000
_cell.angle_alpha   90.00
_cell.angle_beta   90.00
_cell.angle_gamma   90.00
#
_symmetry.space_group_name_H-M   'P 1'
#
loop_
_entity.id
_entity.type
_entity.pdbx_description
1 polymer ?
#
loop_
_entity_poly.entity_id
_entity_poly.type
_entity_poly.pdbx_seq_one_letter_code
_entity_poly.pdbx_strand_id
1 'polypeptide(L)' 'MSVENLRVEFFISSGLLGPSGKGTVKAVDGVSFDIAPGETLGVVGESGCGKTTTGLAVLR' A
#
# COMPACT_ATOMS: atom_id res chain seq x y z
N MET A 1 4.19 13.76 -12.47
CA MET A 1 4.07 12.30 -12.21
C MET A 1 2.61 12.02 -11.97
N SER A 2 2.07 10.96 -12.56
CA SER A 2 0.69 10.53 -12.37
C SER A 2 0.68 9.09 -11.88
N VAL A 3 -0.13 8.78 -10.88
CA VAL A 3 -0.31 7.45 -10.30
C VAL A 3 -1.80 7.13 -10.35
N GLU A 4 -2.15 5.99 -10.94
CA GLU A 4 -3.55 5.60 -11.14
C GLU A 4 -3.85 4.23 -10.54
N ASN A 5 -4.90 4.15 -9.73
CA ASN A 5 -5.45 2.93 -9.14
C ASN A 5 -4.37 2.02 -8.53
N LEU A 6 -3.45 2.60 -7.76
CA LEU A 6 -2.38 1.88 -7.08
C LEU A 6 -2.96 0.88 -6.09
N ARG A 7 -2.53 -0.37 -6.19
CA ARG A 7 -2.94 -1.47 -5.30
C ARG A 7 -1.74 -2.28 -4.87
N VAL A 8 -1.70 -2.64 -3.59
CA VAL A 8 -0.64 -3.46 -3.01
C VAL A 8 -1.27 -4.49 -2.09
N GLU A 9 -1.00 -5.76 -2.37
CA GLU A 9 -1.54 -6.90 -1.63
C GLU A 9 -0.40 -7.76 -1.08
N PHE A 10 -0.54 -8.23 0.16
CA PHE A 10 0.40 -9.13 0.80
C PHE A 10 -0.27 -10.46 1.13
N PHE A 11 0.39 -11.56 0.78
CA PHE A 11 -0.06 -12.89 1.15
C PHE A 11 0.43 -13.24 2.55
N ILE A 12 -0.50 -13.53 3.46
CA ILE A 12 -0.20 -13.98 4.80
C ILE A 12 -0.53 -15.47 4.88
N SER A 13 0.52 -16.28 5.00
CA SER A 13 0.43 -17.71 5.24
C SER A 13 0.80 -18.00 6.69
N SER A 14 -0.19 -18.32 7.53
CA SER A 14 0.08 -18.86 8.88
C SER A 14 0.49 -20.34 8.78
N GLY A 15 1.47 -20.76 9.58
CA GLY A 15 2.17 -22.05 9.52
C GLY A 15 1.35 -23.32 9.83
N LEU A 16 2.04 -24.46 9.98
CA LEU A 16 1.51 -25.83 9.85
C LEU A 16 0.63 -26.37 11.01
N LEU A 17 0.48 -25.66 12.13
CA LEU A 17 -0.05 -26.23 13.40
C LEU A 17 -1.06 -25.33 14.16
N GLY A 18 -1.89 -24.57 13.44
CA GLY A 18 -3.02 -23.83 14.02
C GLY A 18 -4.14 -23.65 13.00
N PRO A 19 -5.33 -23.13 13.34
CA PRO A 19 -6.34 -22.78 12.36
C PRO A 19 -5.81 -21.60 11.53
N SER A 20 -5.11 -21.94 10.46
CA SER A 20 -4.37 -21.02 9.61
C SER A 20 -5.35 -20.33 8.68
N GLY A 21 -5.68 -19.08 8.98
CA GLY A 21 -6.26 -18.18 7.98
C GLY A 21 -5.20 -17.91 6.91
N LYS A 22 -5.28 -18.60 5.78
CA LYS A 22 -4.68 -18.12 4.53
C LYS A 22 -5.44 -16.85 4.17
N GLY A 23 -4.75 -15.71 4.10
CA GLY A 23 -5.40 -14.43 3.86
C GLY A 23 -4.54 -13.52 3.01
N THR A 24 -5.17 -12.80 2.10
CA THR A 24 -4.56 -11.67 1.41
C THR A 24 -4.94 -10.40 2.15
N VAL A 25 -3.95 -9.60 2.52
CA VAL A 25 -4.18 -8.26 3.07
C VAL A 25 -3.92 -7.24 1.99
N LYS A 26 -4.94 -6.44 1.70
CA LYS A 26 -4.83 -5.25 0.87
C LYS A 26 -4.23 -4.13 1.69
N ALA A 27 -2.95 -3.83 1.48
CA ALA A 27 -2.27 -2.75 2.18
C ALA A 27 -2.48 -1.38 1.55
N VAL A 28 -2.77 -1.36 0.24
CA VAL A 28 -3.21 -0.18 -0.50
C VAL A 28 -4.28 -0.65 -1.49
N ASP A 29 -5.42 0.03 -1.56
CA ASP A 29 -6.52 -0.33 -2.47
C ASP A 29 -7.07 0.90 -3.19
N GLY A 30 -6.60 1.14 -4.43
CA GLY A 30 -7.17 2.12 -5.34
C GLY A 30 -6.76 3.57 -5.09
N VAL A 31 -5.48 3.81 -4.81
CA VAL A 31 -4.95 5.18 -4.65
C VAL A 31 -4.59 5.78 -6.01
N SER A 32 -5.17 6.93 -6.35
CA SER A 32 -4.83 7.74 -7.54
C SER A 32 -4.45 9.16 -7.13
N PHE A 33 -3.39 9.72 -7.72
CA PHE A 33 -2.98 11.12 -7.54
C PHE A 33 -2.01 11.59 -8.63
N ASP A 34 -1.95 12.91 -8.81
CA ASP A 34 -0.99 13.58 -9.67
C ASP A 34 -0.05 14.49 -8.85
N ILE A 35 1.20 14.61 -9.29
CA ILE A 35 2.21 15.52 -8.76
C ILE A 35 2.79 16.31 -9.94
N ALA A 36 2.52 17.60 -10.01
CA ALA A 36 3.07 18.47 -11.04
C ALA A 36 4.57 18.77 -10.79
N PRO A 37 5.31 19.23 -11.82
CA PRO A 37 6.70 19.64 -11.63
C PRO A 37 6.85 20.72 -10.55
N GLY A 38 7.70 20.46 -9.56
CA GLY A 38 7.94 21.37 -8.43
C GLY A 38 6.99 21.20 -7.25
N GLU A 39 5.98 20.32 -7.33
CA GLU A 39 5.12 20.00 -6.19
C GLU A 39 5.73 18.96 -5.25
N THR A 40 5.33 19.02 -3.98
CA THR A 40 5.70 18.03 -2.96
C THR A 40 4.43 17.40 -2.40
N LEU A 41 4.35 16.07 -2.44
CA LEU A 41 3.24 15.31 -1.86
C LEU A 41 3.62 14.79 -0.46
N GLY A 42 2.83 15.15 0.55
CA GLY A 42 2.93 14.61 1.90
C GLY A 42 1.85 13.55 2.18
N VAL A 43 2.25 12.37 2.64
CA VAL A 43 1.32 11.27 2.99
C VAL A 43 1.26 11.11 4.51
N VAL A 44 0.10 11.35 5.12
CA VAL A 44 -0.13 11.35 6.57
C VAL A 44 -1.29 10.45 6.99
N GLY A 45 -1.33 10.06 8.26
CA GLY A 45 -2.36 9.14 8.81
C GLY A 45 -1.83 8.24 9.93
N GLU A 46 -2.72 7.46 10.53
CA GLU A 46 -2.43 6.57 11.67
C GLU A 46 -1.43 5.43 11.34
N SER A 47 -0.80 4.86 12.37
CA SER A 47 0.09 3.71 12.16
C SER A 47 -0.64 2.56 11.48
N GLY A 48 -0.04 1.97 10.45
CA GLY A 48 -0.64 0.86 9.70
C GLY A 48 -1.58 1.24 8.55
N CYS A 49 -1.89 2.52 8.30
CA CYS A 49 -2.81 2.93 7.23
C CYS A 49 -2.26 2.85 5.79
N GLY A 50 -1.02 2.36 5.59
CA GLY A 50 -0.45 2.17 4.24
C GLY A 50 0.43 3.30 3.69
N LYS A 51 0.82 4.30 4.50
CA LYS A 51 1.68 5.43 4.05
C LYS A 51 3.02 4.96 3.45
N THR A 52 3.78 4.17 4.21
CA THR A 52 5.08 3.64 3.78
C THR A 52 4.92 2.71 2.59
N THR A 53 3.88 1.89 2.58
CA THR A 53 3.58 0.99 1.45
C THR A 53 3.27 1.78 0.18
N THR A 54 2.49 2.85 0.28
CA THR A 54 2.17 3.74 -0.85
C THR A 54 3.45 4.39 -1.39
N GLY A 55 4.26 5.00 -0.52
CA GLY A 55 5.52 5.63 -0.95
C GLY A 55 6.49 4.63 -1.61
N LEU A 56 6.67 3.45 -1.02
CA LEU A 56 7.53 2.41 -1.58
C LEU A 56 7.02 1.86 -2.92
N ALA A 57 5.71 1.81 -3.13
CA ALA A 57 5.13 1.33 -4.36
C ALA A 57 5.19 2.37 -5.50
N VAL A 58 5.23 3.66 -5.16
CA VAL A 58 5.38 4.78 -6.10
C VAL A 58 6.85 4.98 -6.52
N LEU A 59 7.80 4.62 -5.66
CA LEU A 59 9.24 4.73 -5.91
C LEU A 59 9.84 3.55 -6.68
N ARG A 60 9.09 2.44 -6.84
CA ARG A 60 9.51 1.26 -7.59
C ARG A 60 9.00 1.32 -9.02
#